data_AF-A0A2G5UVV3-F1
#
_entry.id   AF-A0A2G5UVV3-F1
#
_cell.length_a   1.000
_cell.length_b   1.000
_cell.length_c   1.000
_cell.angle_alpha   90.00
_cell.angle_beta   90.00
_cell.angle_gamma   90.00
#
_symmetry.space_group_name_H-M   'P 1'
#
loop_
_entity.id
_entity.type
_entity.pdbx_description
1 polymer ?
#
loop_
_entity_poly.entity_id
_entity_poly.type
_entity_poly.pdbx_seq_one_letter_code
_entity_poly.pdbx_strand_id
1 'polypeptide(L)'
;MTKEDNQKESNSKNGEKDKSKKGDSDCDEANSEASKVPITIDPEEAKFSNAGGKSEHMVVNFTTKRMALKIRCGNALFRVEPTHMIIEPNKCRQLTINRMPGPIQTDKAIVQYIDIEKDAQDAKAAFKAADGAGTKIPHIKIKLVAAASGGRKMSREVLDE
;
A
#
# COMPACT_ATOMS: atom_id res chain seq x y z
N MET A 1 62.80 -0.74 -20.50
CA MET A 1 61.94 -1.55 -19.60
C MET A 1 60.74 -1.99 -20.41
N THR A 2 60.65 -3.29 -20.65
CA THR A 2 59.64 -4.01 -21.43
C THR A 2 58.31 -4.14 -20.70
N LYS A 3 57.27 -4.47 -21.48
CA LYS A 3 55.94 -5.08 -21.15
C LYS A 3 54.80 -4.07 -20.93
N GLU A 4 53.56 -4.26 -21.39
CA GLU A 4 52.84 -5.33 -22.13
C GLU A 4 51.47 -4.73 -22.57
N ASP A 5 50.97 -5.14 -23.75
CA ASP A 5 49.58 -5.45 -24.19
C ASP A 5 48.39 -4.46 -23.92
N ASN A 6 47.36 -4.27 -24.75
CA ASN A 6 46.80 -5.06 -25.86
C ASN A 6 45.84 -4.22 -26.74
N GLN A 7 45.78 -4.54 -28.04
CA GLN A 7 44.84 -4.05 -29.07
C GLN A 7 43.48 -4.79 -28.96
N LYS A 8 42.33 -4.11 -29.12
CA LYS A 8 41.51 -3.89 -30.34
C LYS A 8 40.67 -5.11 -30.83
N GLU A 9 39.35 -4.87 -30.86
CA GLU A 9 38.28 -5.40 -31.74
C GLU A 9 38.15 -6.91 -32.01
N SER A 10 36.93 -7.45 -31.85
CA SER A 10 36.05 -7.70 -33.02
C SER A 10 34.72 -8.35 -32.64
N ASN A 11 33.70 -7.93 -33.39
CA ASN A 11 32.31 -8.34 -33.40
C ASN A 11 32.12 -9.41 -34.48
N SER A 12 31.26 -10.43 -34.27
CA SER A 12 30.34 -10.95 -35.30
C SER A 12 29.38 -12.02 -34.78
N LYS A 13 28.09 -11.65 -34.83
CA LYS A 13 26.91 -12.39 -35.36
C LYS A 13 26.89 -13.92 -35.29
N ASN A 14 25.82 -14.43 -34.69
CA ASN A 14 24.97 -15.46 -35.28
C ASN A 14 23.50 -15.11 -35.00
N GLY A 15 22.65 -15.25 -36.00
CA GLY A 15 21.21 -15.15 -35.88
C GLY A 15 20.54 -16.18 -36.76
N GLU A 16 19.40 -16.71 -36.31
CA GLU A 16 18.31 -17.21 -37.16
C GLU A 16 17.05 -17.34 -36.28
N LYS A 17 16.09 -16.43 -36.45
CA LYS A 17 14.69 -16.66 -36.88
C LYS A 17 13.96 -17.83 -36.21
N ASP A 18 12.90 -17.50 -35.47
CA ASP A 18 11.60 -18.06 -35.84
C ASP A 18 10.44 -17.07 -35.66
N LYS A 19 9.49 -17.21 -36.56
CA LYS A 19 8.39 -16.29 -36.90
C LYS A 19 7.12 -16.65 -36.13
N SER A 20 6.30 -15.61 -35.94
CA SER A 20 4.83 -15.63 -35.89
C SER A 20 4.12 -16.40 -34.79
N LYS A 21 3.39 -15.66 -33.95
CA LYS A 21 1.92 -15.62 -34.05
C LYS A 21 1.36 -14.34 -33.45
N LYS A 22 0.80 -13.53 -34.36
CA LYS A 22 -0.21 -12.51 -34.10
C LYS A 22 -1.45 -13.28 -33.60
N GLY A 23 -1.82 -13.04 -32.36
CA GLY A 23 -3.10 -13.46 -31.80
C GLY A 23 -3.79 -12.20 -31.30
N ASP A 24 -4.57 -11.57 -32.16
CA ASP A 24 -5.70 -10.78 -31.70
C ASP A 24 -6.61 -11.79 -30.98
N SER A 25 -6.64 -11.70 -29.66
CA SER A 25 -7.73 -12.25 -28.87
C SER A 25 -8.30 -11.07 -28.09
N ASP A 26 -9.33 -10.46 -28.66
CA ASP A 26 -10.35 -9.78 -27.89
C ASP A 26 -10.73 -10.72 -26.72
N CYS A 27 -10.31 -10.34 -25.51
CA CYS A 27 -10.77 -11.00 -24.29
C CYS A 27 -11.80 -10.08 -23.64
N ASP A 28 -13.02 -10.25 -24.14
CA ASP A 28 -14.31 -10.05 -23.48
C ASP A 28 -14.37 -8.94 -22.42
N GLU A 29 -14.86 -7.79 -22.88
CA GLU A 29 -15.62 -6.85 -22.08
C GLU A 29 -16.91 -7.52 -21.62
N ALA A 30 -16.87 -8.18 -20.46
CA ALA A 30 -18.06 -8.63 -19.74
C ALA A 30 -17.81 -8.63 -18.23
N ASN A 31 -18.18 -7.51 -17.62
CA ASN A 31 -18.85 -7.41 -16.33
C ASN A 31 -18.32 -8.27 -15.16
N SER A 32 -17.49 -7.65 -14.33
CA SER A 32 -17.40 -7.93 -12.90
C SER A 32 -17.66 -6.63 -12.11
N GLU A 33 -18.79 -5.96 -12.36
CA GLU A 33 -19.39 -4.99 -11.41
C GLU A 33 -19.96 -5.76 -10.20
N ALA A 34 -19.07 -6.49 -9.50
CA ALA A 34 -19.36 -7.20 -8.28
C ALA A 34 -18.34 -6.75 -7.24
N SER A 35 -18.69 -5.67 -6.54
CA SER A 35 -18.29 -5.35 -5.16
C SER A 35 -16.81 -5.41 -4.78
N LYS A 36 -15.87 -5.36 -5.72
CA LYS A 36 -14.45 -5.28 -5.38
C LYS A 36 -14.12 -3.86 -4.94
N VAL A 37 -13.87 -3.70 -3.64
CA VAL A 37 -13.39 -2.43 -3.07
C VAL A 37 -12.19 -1.94 -3.91
N PRO A 38 -12.22 -0.69 -4.42
CA PRO A 38 -11.23 -0.21 -5.41
C PRO A 38 -9.80 -0.13 -4.84
N ILE A 39 -9.69 -0.04 -3.51
CA ILE A 39 -8.44 0.02 -2.76
C ILE A 39 -8.42 -1.10 -1.72
N THR A 40 -7.24 -1.68 -1.50
CA THR A 40 -6.99 -2.63 -0.42
C THR A 40 -5.86 -2.15 0.49
N ILE A 41 -5.83 -2.65 1.72
CA ILE A 41 -4.79 -2.36 2.70
C ILE A 41 -4.26 -3.66 3.26
N ASP A 42 -2.93 -3.80 3.31
CA ASP A 42 -2.27 -4.98 3.87
C ASP A 42 -1.17 -4.56 4.86
N PRO A 43 -1.20 -4.98 6.14
CA PRO A 43 -2.26 -5.74 6.80
C PRO A 43 -3.51 -4.88 7.11
N GLU A 44 -4.69 -5.47 7.21
CA GLU A 44 -5.92 -4.75 7.62
C GLU A 44 -6.01 -4.51 9.15
N GLU A 45 -5.16 -5.19 9.92
CA GLU A 45 -5.06 -5.05 11.38
C GLU A 45 -3.65 -4.65 11.79
N ALA A 46 -3.55 -3.60 12.61
CA ALA A 46 -2.33 -3.12 13.24
C ALA A 46 -2.30 -3.52 14.71
N LYS A 47 -1.29 -4.27 15.14
CA LYS A 47 -1.12 -4.72 16.53
C LYS A 47 0.02 -3.95 17.19
N PHE A 48 -0.25 -3.39 18.36
CA PHE A 48 0.69 -2.59 19.13
C PHE A 48 0.79 -3.09 20.57
N SER A 49 1.91 -2.75 21.21
CA SER A 49 2.07 -2.92 22.66
C SER A 49 1.50 -1.70 23.42
N ASN A 50 1.31 -1.85 24.74
CA ASN A 50 1.01 -0.73 25.62
C ASN A 50 2.15 0.32 25.66
N ALA A 51 3.39 -0.08 25.41
CA ALA A 51 4.54 0.81 25.26
C ALA A 51 4.55 1.57 23.92
N GLY A 52 3.57 1.33 23.05
CA GLY A 52 3.50 1.92 21.71
C GLY A 52 4.12 1.01 20.65
N GLY A 53 4.49 1.63 19.52
CA GLY A 53 5.15 0.95 18.40
C GLY A 53 4.83 1.57 17.04
N LYS A 54 5.33 0.94 15.99
CA LYS A 54 5.12 1.32 14.59
C LYS A 54 4.50 0.13 13.85
N SER A 55 3.50 0.40 13.02
CA SER A 55 2.92 -0.55 12.08
C SER A 55 2.98 0.05 10.68
N GLU A 56 3.40 -0.75 9.70
CA GLU A 56 3.47 -0.35 8.30
C GLU A 56 2.42 -1.11 7.51
N HIS A 57 1.73 -0.38 6.64
CA HIS A 57 0.65 -0.88 5.81
C HIS A 57 0.92 -0.52 4.36
N MET A 58 0.59 -1.42 3.45
CA MET A 58 0.62 -1.20 2.02
C MET A 58 -0.78 -0.90 1.53
N VAL A 59 -0.97 0.26 0.91
CA VAL A 59 -2.24 0.65 0.30
C VAL A 59 -2.12 0.46 -1.21
N VAL A 60 -2.99 -0.36 -1.79
CA VAL A 60 -2.91 -0.75 -3.21
C VAL A 60 -4.13 -0.26 -3.97
N ASN A 61 -3.91 0.49 -5.04
CA ASN A 61 -4.93 0.91 -5.99
C ASN A 61 -4.98 -0.08 -7.17
N PHE A 62 -6.08 -0.84 -7.29
CA PHE A 62 -6.30 -1.78 -8.39
C PHE A 62 -7.10 -1.20 -9.55
N THR A 63 -7.45 0.09 -9.47
CA THR A 63 -8.24 0.76 -10.50
C THR A 63 -7.35 1.28 -11.63
N THR A 64 -7.99 1.62 -12.75
CA THR A 64 -7.37 2.31 -13.87
C THR A 64 -7.33 3.83 -13.69
N LYS A 65 -7.83 4.35 -12.56
CA LYS A 65 -7.92 5.78 -12.24
C LYS A 65 -6.94 6.16 -11.13
N ARG A 66 -6.57 7.44 -11.09
CA ARG A 66 -5.83 8.01 -9.95
C ARG A 66 -6.79 8.16 -8.79
N MET A 67 -6.30 7.85 -7.59
CA MET A 67 -7.10 7.97 -6.37
C MET A 67 -6.39 8.84 -5.35
N ALA A 68 -7.15 9.77 -4.75
CA ALA A 68 -6.69 10.53 -3.60
C ALA A 68 -7.21 9.87 -2.32
N LEU A 69 -6.35 9.77 -1.30
CA LEU A 69 -6.67 9.19 -0.01
C LEU A 69 -6.48 10.21 1.11
N LYS A 70 -7.36 10.11 2.11
CA LYS A 70 -7.32 10.87 3.35
C LYS A 70 -7.47 9.92 4.52
N ILE A 71 -6.46 9.88 5.37
CA ILE A 71 -6.42 8.96 6.50
C ILE A 71 -6.69 9.74 7.79
N ARG A 72 -7.65 9.27 8.57
CA ARG A 72 -8.01 9.84 9.87
C ARG A 72 -8.02 8.78 10.94
N CYS A 73 -7.50 9.10 12.12
CA CYS A 73 -7.68 8.30 13.31
C CYS A 73 -8.51 9.11 14.32
N GLY A 74 -9.43 8.46 15.02
CA GLY A 74 -10.27 9.11 16.04
C GLY A 74 -9.53 9.39 17.36
N ASN A 75 -8.28 8.92 17.49
CA ASN A 75 -7.58 8.90 18.76
C ASN A 75 -6.18 9.50 18.66
N ALA A 76 -5.87 10.41 19.58
CA ALA A 76 -4.64 11.17 19.62
C ALA A 76 -3.38 10.33 19.92
N LEU A 77 -3.53 9.11 20.45
CA LEU A 77 -2.41 8.20 20.71
C LEU A 77 -1.85 7.57 19.43
N PHE A 78 -2.57 7.64 18.32
CA PHE A 78 -2.11 7.15 17.02
C PHE A 78 -1.79 8.32 16.10
N ARG A 79 -0.60 8.28 15.51
CA ARG A 79 -0.14 9.20 14.47
C ARG A 79 -0.02 8.45 13.16
N VAL A 80 -0.59 9.02 12.11
CA VAL A 80 -0.59 8.43 10.78
C VAL A 80 0.26 9.27 9.84
N GLU A 81 1.08 8.61 9.03
CA GLU A 81 1.94 9.25 8.04
C GLU A 81 2.03 8.40 6.77
N PRO A 82 1.70 8.96 5.58
CA PRO A 82 1.14 10.29 5.34
C PRO A 82 -0.36 10.38 5.71
N THR A 83 -0.88 11.59 5.97
CA THR A 83 -2.32 11.80 6.22
C THR A 83 -3.13 11.99 4.94
N HIS A 84 -2.48 12.45 3.88
CA HIS A 84 -3.06 12.66 2.56
C HIS A 84 -2.06 12.17 1.52
N MET A 85 -2.54 11.47 0.51
CA MET A 85 -1.69 10.90 -0.53
C MET A 85 -2.47 10.67 -1.81
N ILE A 86 -1.75 10.63 -2.94
CA ILE A 86 -2.28 10.21 -4.24
C ILE A 86 -1.63 8.89 -4.61
N ILE A 87 -2.43 7.95 -5.09
CA ILE A 87 -1.97 6.66 -5.60
C ILE A 87 -2.34 6.57 -7.08
N GLU A 88 -1.32 6.39 -7.91
CA GLU A 88 -1.46 6.17 -9.35
C GLU A 88 -2.19 4.84 -9.64
N PRO A 89 -2.78 4.68 -10.84
CA PRO A 89 -3.40 3.42 -11.25
C PRO A 89 -2.43 2.25 -11.14
N ASN A 90 -2.91 1.11 -10.62
CA ASN A 90 -2.11 -0.11 -10.46
C ASN A 90 -0.80 0.08 -9.66
N LYS A 91 -0.75 1.07 -8.76
CA LYS A 91 0.38 1.32 -7.87
C LYS A 91 -0.02 1.13 -6.41
N CYS A 92 1.00 1.00 -5.59
CA CYS A 92 0.88 0.93 -4.14
C CYS A 92 1.69 2.03 -3.47
N ARG A 93 1.33 2.33 -2.23
CA ARG A 93 2.05 3.28 -1.38
C ARG A 93 2.02 2.82 0.07
N GLN A 94 3.08 3.13 0.79
CA GLN A 94 3.22 2.80 2.20
C GLN A 94 2.47 3.82 3.07
N LEU A 95 1.82 3.30 4.11
CA LEU A 95 1.16 4.04 5.18
C LEU A 95 1.73 3.57 6.52
N THR A 96 2.27 4.50 7.30
CA THR A 96 2.80 4.22 8.63
C THR A 96 1.81 4.68 9.68
N ILE A 97 1.57 3.83 10.68
CA ILE A 97 0.81 4.15 11.89
C ILE A 97 1.72 3.97 13.09
N ASN A 98 2.03 5.08 13.76
CA ASN A 98 2.80 5.12 15.00
C ASN A 98 1.86 5.24 16.18
N ARG A 99 2.04 4.40 17.20
CA ARG A 99 1.30 4.46 18.46
C ARG A 99 2.21 4.93 19.58
N MET A 100 1.74 5.93 20.32
CA MET A 100 2.37 6.39 21.57
C MET A 100 2.06 5.43 22.73
N PRO A 101 2.91 5.36 23.77
CA PRO A 101 2.61 4.63 24.99
C PRO A 101 1.25 5.04 25.57
N GLY A 102 0.46 4.07 26.03
CA GLY A 102 -0.89 4.34 26.53
C GLY A 102 -1.68 3.09 26.90
N PRO A 103 -2.97 3.25 27.28
CA PRO A 103 -3.80 2.16 27.77
C PRO A 103 -4.09 1.11 26.70
N ILE A 104 -4.30 -0.13 27.12
CA ILE A 104 -4.79 -1.21 26.26
C ILE A 104 -6.16 -0.82 25.72
N GLN A 105 -6.31 -0.82 24.39
CA GLN A 105 -7.54 -0.39 23.74
C GLN A 105 -7.60 -0.90 22.30
N THR A 106 -8.82 -0.98 21.76
CA THR A 106 -9.06 -1.18 20.33
C THR A 106 -9.60 0.09 19.71
N ASP A 107 -9.14 0.43 18.51
CA ASP A 107 -9.52 1.61 17.76
C ASP A 107 -9.56 1.30 16.26
N LYS A 108 -9.83 2.32 15.43
CA LYS A 108 -9.85 2.21 13.98
C LYS A 108 -9.24 3.44 13.32
N ALA A 109 -8.39 3.22 12.33
CA ALA A 109 -8.06 4.25 11.35
C ALA A 109 -9.05 4.15 10.19
N ILE A 110 -9.55 5.30 9.75
CA ILE A 110 -10.46 5.44 8.61
C ILE A 110 -9.66 5.95 7.43
N VAL A 111 -9.61 5.19 6.35
CA VAL A 111 -9.00 5.59 5.09
C VAL A 111 -10.13 5.91 4.12
N GLN A 112 -10.31 7.19 3.86
CA GLN A 112 -11.23 7.71 2.86
C GLN A 112 -10.53 7.76 1.50
N TYR A 113 -11.27 7.52 0.43
CA TYR A 113 -10.73 7.58 -0.92
C TYR A 113 -11.73 8.20 -1.89
N ILE A 114 -11.22 8.87 -2.92
CA ILE A 114 -11.99 9.44 -4.02
C ILE A 114 -11.22 9.26 -5.31
N ASP A 115 -11.94 9.06 -6.42
CA ASP A 115 -11.37 9.14 -7.76
C ASP A 115 -11.00 10.59 -8.05
N ILE A 116 -9.85 10.81 -8.70
CA ILE A 116 -9.41 12.13 -9.13
C ILE A 116 -9.03 12.12 -10.61
N GLU A 117 -9.16 13.29 -11.24
CA GLU A 117 -8.72 13.50 -12.62
C GLU A 117 -7.19 13.50 -12.73
N LYS A 118 -6.68 13.29 -13.96
CA LYS A 118 -5.24 13.15 -14.21
C LYS A 118 -4.43 14.42 -13.91
N ASP A 119 -5.07 15.58 -13.82
CA ASP A 119 -4.39 16.85 -13.59
C ASP A 119 -4.37 17.27 -12.11
N ALA A 120 -5.11 16.56 -11.25
CA ALA A 120 -5.14 16.85 -9.82
C ALA A 120 -3.81 16.43 -9.15
N GLN A 121 -3.09 17.41 -8.63
CA GLN A 121 -1.81 17.21 -7.92
C GLN A 121 -1.96 17.21 -6.39
N ASP A 122 -3.08 17.70 -5.86
CA ASP A 122 -3.30 17.83 -4.41
C ASP A 122 -4.53 17.05 -3.92
N ALA A 123 -4.26 15.99 -3.14
CA ALA A 123 -5.30 15.21 -2.48
C ALA A 123 -6.15 16.08 -1.54
N LYS A 124 -5.57 17.04 -0.82
CA LYS A 124 -6.30 17.88 0.14
C LYS A 124 -7.34 18.74 -0.56
N ALA A 125 -6.98 19.33 -1.70
CA ALA A 125 -7.89 20.14 -2.50
C ALA A 125 -9.07 19.30 -3.02
N ALA A 126 -8.81 18.08 -3.49
CA ALA A 126 -9.86 17.17 -3.96
C ALA A 126 -10.86 16.80 -2.83
N PHE A 127 -10.36 16.50 -1.63
CA PHE A 127 -11.25 16.23 -0.48
C PHE A 127 -12.04 17.47 -0.04
N LYS A 128 -11.44 18.67 -0.09
CA LYS A 128 -12.15 19.92 0.22
C LYS A 128 -13.30 20.18 -0.77
N ALA A 129 -13.09 19.90 -2.05
CA ALA A 129 -14.12 20.01 -3.08
C ALA A 129 -15.25 18.98 -2.87
N ALA A 130 -14.90 17.72 -2.58
CA ALA A 130 -15.87 16.67 -2.30
C ALA A 130 -16.72 16.95 -1.04
N ASP A 131 -16.08 17.46 0.03
CA ASP A 131 -16.75 17.90 1.25
C ASP A 131 -17.72 19.07 0.96
N GLY A 132 -17.30 20.05 0.16
CA GLY A 132 -18.14 21.20 -0.25
C GLY A 132 -19.33 20.82 -1.14
N ALA A 133 -19.19 19.76 -1.94
CA ALA A 133 -20.26 19.21 -2.75
C ALA A 133 -21.22 18.29 -1.97
N GLY A 134 -20.95 18.01 -0.69
CA GLY A 134 -21.77 17.11 0.14
C GLY A 134 -21.75 15.65 -0.32
N THR A 135 -20.73 15.24 -1.08
CA THR A 135 -20.64 13.89 -1.62
C THR A 135 -20.32 12.89 -0.50
N LYS A 136 -21.02 11.76 -0.46
CA LYS A 136 -20.71 10.69 0.50
C LYS A 136 -19.40 10.02 0.11
N ILE A 137 -18.35 10.28 0.89
CA ILE A 137 -17.02 9.74 0.63
C ILE A 137 -16.92 8.30 1.14
N PRO A 138 -16.58 7.33 0.27
CA PRO A 138 -16.37 5.94 0.68
C PRO A 138 -15.10 5.78 1.53
N HIS A 139 -15.07 4.74 2.37
CA HIS A 139 -13.95 4.50 3.26
C HIS A 139 -13.73 3.02 3.56
N ILE A 140 -12.49 2.69 3.89
CA ILE A 140 -12.07 1.41 4.50
C ILE A 140 -11.49 1.65 5.88
N LYS A 141 -11.41 0.59 6.69
CA LYS A 141 -11.01 0.67 8.09
C LYS A 141 -9.79 -0.22 8.32
N ILE A 142 -8.80 0.32 9.02
CA ILE A 142 -7.71 -0.47 9.58
C ILE A 142 -8.02 -0.65 11.06
N LYS A 143 -8.10 -1.90 11.53
CA LYS A 143 -8.34 -2.19 12.94
C LYS A 143 -7.05 -1.97 13.72
N LEU A 144 -7.10 -1.16 14.77
CA LEU A 144 -5.94 -0.86 15.61
C LEU A 144 -6.13 -1.55 16.95
N VAL A 145 -5.25 -2.47 17.31
CA VAL A 145 -5.33 -3.21 18.57
C VAL A 145 -4.07 -2.91 19.37
N ALA A 146 -4.22 -2.36 20.57
CA ALA A 146 -3.14 -2.32 21.53
C ALA A 146 -3.45 -3.22 22.71
N ALA A 147 -2.58 -4.19 22.92
CA ALA A 147 -2.67 -5.18 23.99
C ALA A 147 -1.43 -5.12 24.88
N ALA A 148 -1.51 -5.75 26.04
CA ALA A 148 -0.32 -6.03 26.83
C ALA A 148 0.66 -6.83 25.96
N SER A 149 1.92 -6.42 25.91
CA SER A 149 2.97 -7.27 25.36
C SER A 149 3.15 -8.45 26.32
N GLY A 150 2.40 -9.52 26.09
CA GLY A 150 2.69 -10.80 26.71
C GLY A 150 4.09 -11.22 26.26
N GLY A 151 5.04 -11.26 27.21
CA GLY A 151 6.38 -11.78 26.95
C GLY A 151 6.28 -13.11 26.21
N ARG A 152 7.17 -13.33 25.24
CA ARG A 152 7.27 -14.59 24.50
C ARG A 152 7.07 -15.74 25.48
N LYS A 153 6.05 -16.56 25.26
CA LYS A 153 6.00 -17.88 25.87
C LYS A 153 7.22 -18.61 25.33
N MET A 154 8.32 -18.59 26.08
CA MET A 154 9.46 -19.46 25.82
C MET A 154 8.90 -20.87 25.93
N SER A 155 8.74 -21.55 24.80
CA SER A 155 8.52 -22.98 24.76
C SER A 155 9.72 -23.60 25.44
N ARG A 156 9.55 -23.96 26.72
CA ARG A 156 10.52 -24.78 27.44
C ARG A 156 10.40 -26.18 26.83
N GLU A 157 11.21 -26.44 25.81
CA GLU A 157 11.54 -27.81 25.44
C GLU A 157 12.27 -28.41 26.65
N VAL A 158 11.57 -29.30 27.36
CA VAL A 158 12.17 -30.15 28.37
C VAL A 158 12.90 -31.22 27.57
N LEU A 159 14.23 -31.17 27.58
CA LEU A 159 15.06 -32.31 27.19
C LEU A 159 14.93 -33.31 28.33
N ASP A 160 14.14 -34.36 28.13
CA ASP A 160 14.17 -35.56 28.96
C ASP A 160 15.46 -36.33 28.66
N GLU A 161 16.20 -36.68 29.72
CA GLU A 161 17.45 -37.46 29.71
C GLU A 161 17.18 -38.92 30.09
#